data_AF-A0A0H1BH79-F1
#
_entry.id   AF-A0A0H1BH79-F1
#
_cell.length_a   1.000
_cell.length_b   1.000
_cell.length_c   1.000
_cell.angle_alpha   90.00
_cell.angle_beta   90.00
_cell.angle_gamma   90.00
#
_symmetry.space_group_name_H-M   'P 1'
#
loop_
_entity.id
_entity.type
_entity.pdbx_description
1 polymer ?
#
loop_
_entity_poly.entity_id
_entity_poly.type
_entity_poly.pdbx_seq_one_letter_code
_entity_poly.pdbx_strand_id
1 'polypeptide(L)' 'MSYYFTILSPTDAPLFSHSFGTSKAGGDGVARFRFPDNAPYMNQFIVHSSLDIVEELQWSNGAM' A
#
# COMPACT_ATOMS: atom_id res chain seq x y z
N MET A 1 2.83 -1.74 14.34
CA MET A 1 1.99 -2.06 13.17
C MET A 1 2.75 -1.56 11.96
N SER A 2 2.72 -2.32 10.87
CA SER A 2 3.55 -2.09 9.68
C SER A 2 2.66 -1.69 8.52
N TYR A 3 3.05 -0.66 7.80
CA TYR A 3 2.27 -0.05 6.72
C TYR A 3 3.09 -0.03 5.44
N TYR A 4 2.38 -0.13 4.32
CA TYR A 4 2.93 0.04 2.99
C TYR A 4 2.12 1.11 2.28
N PHE A 5 2.79 2.14 1.81
CA PHE A 5 2.20 3.25 1.08
C PHE A 5 2.79 3.31 -0.32
N THR A 6 1.93 3.53 -1.32
CA THR A 6 2.35 3.72 -2.70
C THR A 6 1.58 4.87 -3.34
N ILE A 7 2.22 5.54 -4.29
CA ILE A 7 1.58 6.49 -5.20
C ILE A 7 1.65 5.89 -6.60
N LEU A 8 0.52 5.86 -7.29
CA LEU A 8 0.39 5.29 -8.63
C LEU A 8 0.21 6.40 -9.66
N SER A 9 0.72 6.17 -10.86
CA SER A 9 0.39 6.97 -12.03
C SER A 9 -1.03 6.65 -12.51
N PRO A 10 -1.59 7.46 -13.43
CA PRO A 10 -2.83 7.13 -14.12
C PRO A 10 -2.76 5.88 -15.03
N THR A 11 -1.59 5.25 -15.16
CA THR A 11 -1.36 4.03 -15.93
C THR A 11 -0.96 2.88 -15.01
N ASP A 12 -1.37 2.93 -13.74
CA ASP A 12 -1.14 1.94 -12.69
C ASP A 12 0.33 1.61 -12.40
N ALA A 13 1.25 2.50 -12.80
CA ALA A 13 2.67 2.33 -12.52
C ALA A 13 3.02 2.97 -11.16
N PRO A 14 3.74 2.28 -10.26
CA PRO A 14 4.17 2.85 -9.00
C PRO A 14 5.21 3.95 -9.23
N LEU A 15 4.87 5.18 -8.82
CA LEU A 15 5.75 6.34 -8.87
C LEU A 15 6.57 6.48 -7.58
N PHE A 16 6.03 6.03 -6.46
CA PHE A 16 6.69 6.07 -5.16
C PHE A 16 6.17 4.96 -4.27
N SER A 17 7.04 4.33 -3.48
CA SER A 17 6.64 3.34 -2.48
C SER A 17 7.46 3.47 -1.21
N HIS A 18 6.80 3.33 -0.06
CA HIS A 18 7.45 3.42 1.24
C HIS A 18 6.81 2.49 2.26
N SER A 19 7.66 1.78 3.01
CA SER A 19 7.24 0.96 4.13
C SER A 19 7.65 1.61 5.44
N PHE A 20 6.70 1.80 6.35
CA PHE A 20 6.95 2.41 7.65
C PHE A 20 6.19 1.69 8.77
N GLY A 21 6.77 1.74 9.97
CA GLY A 21 6.19 1.21 11.20
C GLY A 21 5.55 2.30 12.05
N THR A 22 4.70 1.91 12.99
CA THR A 22 4.22 2.82 14.04
C THR A 22 5.18 2.89 15.22
N SER A 23 5.23 4.07 15.84
CA SER A 23 5.93 4.31 17.11
C SER A 23 5.55 3.28 18.20
N LYS A 24 4.29 2.83 18.24
CA LYS A 24 3.79 1.85 19.22
C LYS A 24 4.41 0.45 19.15
N ALA A 25 4.97 0.02 18.02
CA ALA A 25 5.41 -1.37 17.84
C ALA A 25 6.93 -1.57 17.82
N GLY A 26 7.69 -0.50 18.00
CA GLY A 26 9.16 -0.55 17.96
C GLY A 26 9.85 0.79 18.23
N GLY A 27 9.12 1.92 18.20
CA GLY A 27 9.66 3.25 18.49
C GLY A 27 10.58 3.84 17.42
N ASP A 28 11.00 3.04 16.45
CA ASP A 28 11.99 3.38 15.41
C ASP A 28 11.37 3.74 14.05
N GLY A 29 10.06 3.58 13.90
CA GLY A 29 9.37 3.81 12.63
C GLY A 29 9.67 2.75 11.56
N VAL A 30 10.35 1.65 11.91
CA VAL A 30 10.72 0.59 10.97
C VAL A 30 9.56 -0.38 10.81
N ALA A 31 9.16 -0.64 9.56
CA ALA A 31 8.17 -1.65 9.25
C ALA A 31 8.71 -3.05 9.54
N ARG A 32 7.97 -3.83 10.32
CA ARG A 32 8.25 -5.24 10.61
C ARG A 32 7.08 -6.09 10.12
N PHE A 33 7.13 -6.50 8.86
CA PHE A 33 6.12 -7.40 8.30
C PHE A 33 6.34 -8.82 8.82
N ARG A 34 5.26 -9.61 8.95
CA ARG A 34 5.32 -11.00 9.45
C ARG A 34 6.21 -11.89 8.59
N PHE A 35 6.24 -11.65 7.28
CA PHE A 35 7.04 -12.39 6.30
C PHE A 35 7.94 -11.41 5.54
N PRO A 36 9.12 -11.04 6.08
CA PRO A 36 9.93 -9.94 5.56
C PRO A 36 10.36 -10.13 4.10
N ASP A 37 10.72 -11.36 3.73
CA ASP A 37 11.23 -11.68 2.39
C ASP A 37 10.13 -11.65 1.31
N ASN A 38 8.90 -12.02 1.71
CA ASN A 38 7.75 -12.11 0.80
C ASN A 38 6.90 -10.83 0.80
N ALA A 39 7.00 -10.01 1.86
CA ALA A 39 6.17 -8.82 2.02
C ALA A 39 6.31 -7.84 0.85
N PRO A 40 7.49 -7.53 0.28
CA PRO A 40 7.60 -6.61 -0.86
C PRO A 40 6.77 -7.06 -2.07
N TYR A 41 6.84 -8.34 -2.43
CA TYR A 41 6.11 -8.90 -3.57
C TYR A 41 4.60 -8.96 -3.29
N MET A 42 4.23 -9.41 -2.10
CA MET A 42 2.83 -9.53 -1.71
C MET A 42 2.15 -8.16 -1.61
N ASN A 43 2.85 -7.15 -1.09
CA ASN A 43 2.32 -5.79 -0.99
C ASN A 43 2.02 -5.21 -2.37
N GLN A 44 2.89 -5.43 -3.37
CA GLN A 44 2.64 -4.98 -4.75
C GLN A 44 1.41 -5.66 -5.35
N PHE A 45 1.28 -6.97 -5.17
CA PHE A 45 0.12 -7.73 -5.62
C PHE A 45 -1.18 -7.22 -4.98
N ILE A 46 -1.19 -7.07 -3.65
CA ILE A 46 -2.35 -6.59 -2.90
C ILE A 46 -2.76 -5.20 -3.38
N VAL A 47 -1.81 -4.27 -3.51
CA VAL A 47 -2.07 -2.91 -4.01
C VAL A 47 -2.72 -2.97 -5.38
N HIS A 48 -2.15 -3.73 -6.32
CA HIS A 48 -2.66 -3.77 -7.69
C HIS A 48 -4.06 -4.39 -7.74
N SER A 49 -4.31 -5.47 -7.00
CA SER A 49 -5.65 -6.08 -6.89
C SER A 49 -6.69 -5.18 -6.20
N SER A 50 -6.24 -4.17 -5.44
CA SER A 50 -7.13 -3.23 -4.77
C SER A 50 -7.57 -2.07 -5.66
N LEU A 51 -6.94 -1.89 -6.84
CA LEU A 51 -7.25 -0.77 -7.73
C LEU A 51 -8.66 -0.87 -8.31
N ASP A 52 -9.06 -2.07 -8.74
CA ASP A 52 -10.41 -2.32 -9.26
C ASP A 52 -11.48 -1.92 -8.23
N ILE A 53 -11.24 -2.23 -6.95
CA ILE A 53 -12.15 -1.89 -5.84
C ILE A 53 -12.23 -0.36 -5.66
N VAL A 54 -11.09 0.32 -5.70
CA VAL A 54 -11.04 1.78 -5.53
C VAL A 54 -11.69 2.49 -6.71
N GLU A 55 -11.46 2.02 -7.92
CA GLU A 55 -12.07 2.57 -9.14
C GLU A 55 -13.60 2.48 -9.05
N GLU A 56 -14.16 1.31 -8.74
CA GLU A 56 -15.61 1.13 -8.61
C GLU A 56 -16.21 2.08 -7.55
N LEU A 57 -15.54 2.23 -6.41
CA LEU A 57 -15.97 3.14 -5.34
C LEU A 57 -15.89 4.62 -5.74
N GLN A 58 -14.89 5.02 -6.52
CA GLN A 58 -14.76 6.40 -7.01
C GLN A 58 -15.93 6.76 -7.91
N TRP A 59 -16.30 5.87 -8.83
CA TRP A 59 -17.45 6.05 -9.71
C TRP A 59 -18.77 6.03 -8.95
N SER A 60 -18.93 5.16 -7.94
CA SER A 60 -20.19 5.03 -7.19
C SER A 60 -20.46 6.19 -6.23
N ASN A 61 -19.43 6.81 -5.66
CA ASN A 61 -19.61 7.87 -4.65
C ASN A 61 -19.71 9.28 -5.25
N GLY A 62 -19.67 9.42 -6.59
CA GLY A 62 -19.77 10.72 -7.26
C GLY A 62 -18.64 11.68 -6.91
N ALA A 63 -17.47 11.16 -6.49
CA ALA A 63 -16.30 11.96 -6.12
C ALA A 63 -15.45 12.39 -7.33
N MET A 64 -16.07 12.45 -8.52
CA MET A 64 -15.50 13.00 -9.75
C MET A 64 -16.15 14.33 -10.08
#